data_AF-A0A2G6KHR5-F1
#
_entry.id   AF-A0A2G6KHR5-F1
#
_cell.length_a   1.000
_cell.length_b   1.000
_cell.length_c   1.000
_cell.angle_alpha   90.00
_cell.angle_beta   90.00
_cell.angle_gamma   90.00
#
_symmetry.space_group_name_H-M   'P 1'
#
loop_
_entity.id
_entity.type
_entity.pdbx_description
1 polymer ?
#
loop_
_entity_poly.entity_id
_entity_poly.type
_entity_poly.pdbx_seq_one_letter_code
_entity_poly.pdbx_strand_id
1 'polypeptide(L)' 'GKTAGKDEASDKSTYPAVIGLDASRKEAARLTHKALKSLQIFRKKSQRLEQIARYLLEREY' A
#
# COMPACT_ATOMS: atom_id res chain seq x y z
N GLY A 1 10.63 9.54 12.61
CA GLY A 1 11.50 10.30 11.71
C GLY A 1 12.78 9.54 11.46
N LYS A 2 12.88 8.85 10.32
CA LYS A 2 14.16 8.45 9.76
C LYS A 2 14.39 9.34 8.55
N THR A 3 15.56 9.95 8.53
CA THR A 3 16.04 10.91 7.55
C THR A 3 15.73 10.45 6.12
N ALA A 4 14.88 11.22 5.45
CA ALA A 4 14.68 11.11 4.00
C ALA A 4 16.05 11.36 3.32
N GLY A 5 16.50 10.42 2.50
CA GLY A 5 17.75 10.54 1.75
C GLY A 5 18.82 9.47 1.99
N LYS A 6 18.55 8.41 2.76
CA LYS A 6 19.45 7.25 2.87
C LYS A 6 18.83 5.99 2.28
N ASP A 7 18.57 6.00 0.98
CA ASP A 7 18.36 4.79 0.17
C ASP A 7 18.64 5.11 -1.31
N GLU A 8 19.80 5.71 -1.60
CA GLU A 8 20.33 5.82 -2.97
C GLU A 8 21.12 4.57 -3.40
N ALA A 9 21.24 3.55 -2.55
CA ALA A 9 22.06 2.37 -2.85
C ALA A 9 21.50 1.09 -2.23
N SER A 10 20.34 0.66 -2.72
CA SER A 10 20.02 -0.76 -2.71
C SER A 10 19.51 -1.09 -4.10
N ASP A 11 20.17 -2.01 -4.79
CA ASP A 11 19.72 -2.73 -6.00
C ASP A 11 18.40 -3.52 -5.78
N LYS A 12 17.54 -3.03 -4.89
CA LYS A 12 16.23 -3.57 -4.62
C LYS A 12 15.29 -2.94 -5.62
N SER A 13 14.74 -3.78 -6.50
CA SER A 13 13.58 -3.45 -7.30
C SER A 13 12.37 -3.20 -6.39
N THR A 14 12.31 -1.99 -5.82
CA THR A 14 11.16 -1.50 -5.07
C THR A 14 10.17 -0.88 -6.04
N TYR A 15 8.88 -0.89 -5.71
CA TYR A 15 7.84 -0.30 -6.57
C TYR A 15 8.18 1.15 -6.98
N PRO A 16 8.54 2.07 -6.07
CA PRO A 16 8.90 3.43 -6.47
C PRO A 16 10.12 3.51 -7.39
N ALA A 17 11.10 2.64 -7.22
CA ALA A 17 12.29 2.60 -8.07
C ALA A 17 12.00 2.07 -9.49
N VAL A 18 11.06 1.12 -9.63
CA VAL A 18 10.76 0.47 -10.92
C VAL A 18 9.71 1.24 -11.72
N ILE A 19 8.65 1.73 -11.08
CA ILE A 19 7.50 2.35 -11.76
C ILE A 19 7.30 3.83 -11.40
N GLY A 20 8.13 4.39 -10.51
CA GLY A 20 7.97 5.77 -10.02
C GLY A 20 6.99 5.89 -8.87
N LEU A 21 7.08 7.00 -8.12
CA LEU A 21 6.30 7.21 -6.90
C LEU A 21 4.80 7.29 -7.18
N ASP A 22 4.38 8.04 -8.20
CA ASP A 22 2.96 8.23 -8.53
C ASP A 22 2.30 6.94 -8.99
N ALA A 23 2.98 6.17 -9.86
CA ALA A 23 2.46 4.88 -10.29
C ALA A 23 2.42 3.89 -9.12
N SER A 24 3.40 3.93 -8.21
CA SER A 24 3.39 3.13 -6.99
C SER A 24 2.22 3.45 -6.07
N ARG A 25 1.86 4.74 -5.93
CA ARG A 25 0.67 5.15 -5.17
C ARG A 25 -0.62 4.64 -5.81
N LYS A 26 -0.74 4.74 -7.14
CA LYS A 26 -1.88 4.19 -7.89
C LYS A 26 -1.98 2.67 -7.74
N GLU A 27 -0.84 1.99 -7.77
CA GLU A 27 -0.78 0.54 -7.64
C GLU A 27 -1.14 0.07 -6.23
N ALA A 28 -0.66 0.78 -5.20
CA ALA A 28 -1.11 0.56 -3.82
C ALA A 28 -2.63 0.72 -3.69
N ALA A 29 -3.21 1.79 -4.26
CA ALA A 29 -4.65 2.00 -4.24
C ALA A 29 -5.41 0.86 -4.96
N ARG A 30 -4.91 0.41 -6.12
CA ARG A 30 -5.49 -0.70 -6.88
C ARG A 30 -5.48 -2.01 -6.09
N LEU A 31 -4.35 -2.32 -5.45
CA LEU A 31 -4.20 -3.53 -4.63
C LEU A 31 -5.08 -3.49 -3.38
N THR A 32 -5.21 -2.33 -2.72
CA THR A 32 -6.12 -2.15 -1.59
C THR A 32 -7.58 -2.38 -2.01
N HIS A 33 -8.03 -1.83 -3.14
CA HIS A 33 -9.38 -2.11 -3.66
C HIS A 33 -9.60 -3.59 -3.95
N LYS A 34 -8.59 -4.27 -4.53
CA LYS A 34 -8.66 -5.72 -4.76
C LYS A 34 -8.80 -6.49 -3.44
N ALA A 35 -8.05 -6.12 -2.41
CA ALA A 35 -8.15 -6.74 -1.09
C ALA A 35 -9.54 -6.53 -0.47
N LEU A 36 -10.06 -5.31 -0.49
CA LEU A 36 -11.41 -4.98 0.01
C LEU A 36 -12.50 -5.78 -0.73
N LYS A 37 -12.37 -5.95 -2.04
CA LYS A 37 -13.31 -6.77 -2.83
C LYS A 37 -13.27 -8.24 -2.41
N SER A 38 -12.09 -8.82 -2.22
CA SER A 38 -11.93 -10.19 -1.74
C SER A 38 -12.53 -10.43 -0.35
N LEU A 39 -12.63 -9.38 0.47
CA LEU A 39 -13.18 -9.46 1.82
C LEU A 39 -14.72 -9.46 1.86
N GLN A 40 -15.40 -9.07 0.78
CA GLN A 40 -16.86 -8.94 0.75
C GLN A 40 -17.61 -10.23 1.13
N ILE A 41 -17.03 -11.40 0.85
CA ILE A 41 -17.62 -12.71 1.19
C ILE A 41 -17.79 -12.90 2.71
N PHE A 42 -16.98 -12.21 3.53
CA PHE A 42 -17.02 -12.32 4.99
C PHE A 42 -18.01 -11.33 5.63
N ARG A 43 -18.58 -10.40 4.85
CA ARG A 43 -19.58 -9.42 5.31
C ARG A 43 -19.13 -8.71 6.59
N LYS A 44 -19.93 -8.74 7.66
CA LYS A 44 -19.60 -8.07 8.93
C LYS A 44 -18.32 -8.59 9.59
N LYS A 45 -17.84 -9.80 9.26
CA LYS A 45 -16.61 -10.36 9.85
C LYS A 45 -15.33 -9.77 9.29
N SER A 46 -15.35 -9.11 8.12
CA SER A 46 -14.14 -8.50 7.52
C SER A 46 -13.80 -7.11 8.04
N GLN A 47 -14.65 -6.49 8.88
CA GLN A 47 -14.50 -5.08 9.27
C GLN A 47 -13.08 -4.70 9.72
N ARG A 48 -12.45 -5.52 10.56
CA ARG A 48 -11.09 -5.25 11.05
C ARG A 48 -10.03 -5.36 9.95
N LEU A 49 -10.19 -6.29 9.01
CA LEU A 49 -9.28 -6.42 7.86
C LEU A 49 -9.43 -5.26 6.87
N GLU A 50 -10.66 -4.78 6.67
CA GLU A 50 -10.93 -3.60 5.84
C GLU A 50 -10.30 -2.34 6.42
N GLN A 51 -10.38 -2.16 7.75
CA GLN A 51 -9.73 -1.05 8.45
C GLN A 51 -8.20 -1.07 8.26
N ILE A 52 -7.58 -2.25 8.41
CA ILE A 52 -6.13 -2.40 8.21
C ILE A 52 -5.76 -2.04 6.75
N ALA A 53 -6.49 -2.56 5.77
CA ALA A 53 -6.21 -2.31 4.36
C ALA A 53 -6.30 -0.82 4.00
N ARG A 54 -7.31 -0.11 4.54
CA ARG A 54 -7.45 1.35 4.34
C ARG A 54 -6.35 2.13 5.04
N TYR A 55 -6.05 1.79 6.30
CA TYR A 55 -4.99 2.44 7.06
C TYR A 55 -3.62 2.31 6.37
N LEU A 56 -3.30 1.15 5.78
CA LEU A 56 -2.05 0.96 5.04
C LEU A 56 -1.94 1.84 3.80
N LEU A 57 -3.06 2.18 3.16
CA LEU A 57 -3.10 3.05 1.99
C LEU A 57 -3.04 4.53 2.35
N GLU A 58 -3.76 4.93 3.40
CA GLU A 58 -3.98 6.33 3.78
C GLU A 58 -2.90 6.89 4.71
N ARG A 59 -2.10 6.05 5.37
CA ARG A 59 -1.07 6.53 6.30
C ARG A 59 -0.07 7.44 5.59
N GLU A 60 0.08 8.65 6.11
CA GLU A 60 1.19 9.54 5.76
C GLU A 60 2.45 9.12 6.55
N TYR A 61 3.62 9.17 5.91
CA TYR A 61 4.92 8.84 6.52
C TYR A 61 5.81 10.06 6.59
#